data_AF-A0A3D5LEK6-F1
#
_entry.id   AF-A0A3D5LEK6-F1
#
_cell.length_a   1.000
_cell.length_b   1.000
_cell.length_c   1.000
_cell.angle_alpha   90.00
_cell.angle_beta   90.00
_cell.angle_gamma   90.00
#
_symmetry.space_group_name_H-M   'P 1'
#
loop_
_entity.id
_entity.type
_entity.pdbx_description
1 polymer ?
#
loop_
_entity_poly.entity_id
_entity_poly.type
_entity_poly.pdbx_seq_one_letter_code
_entity_poly.pdbx_strand_id
1 'polypeptide(L)' 'MPLTDYLTADELEQYKDMIVYATDSETGETLPCGLELNDNQWLSDYGYYTGTVCFGIAYAADNKENAVDFFHYVMN' A
#
# COMPACT_ATOMS: atom_id res chain seq x y z
N MET A 1 -7.38 2.26 7.21
CA MET A 1 -6.34 2.53 8.23
C MET A 1 -5.06 2.88 7.51
N PRO A 2 -4.29 3.83 8.05
CA PRO A 2 -3.05 4.27 7.43
C PRO A 2 -2.01 3.15 7.37
N LEU A 3 -1.13 3.21 6.38
CA LEU A 3 0.03 2.32 6.24
C LEU A 3 0.94 2.40 7.47
N THR A 4 0.92 3.49 8.23
CA THR A 4 1.66 3.67 9.49
C THR A 4 1.29 2.66 10.58
N ASP A 5 0.12 2.02 10.49
CA ASP A 5 -0.28 0.99 11.45
C ASP A 5 0.40 -0.35 11.19
N TYR A 6 1.03 -0.51 10.02
CA TYR A 6 1.53 -1.79 9.51
C TYR A 6 2.99 -1.75 9.08
N LEU A 7 3.47 -0.60 8.61
CA LEU A 7 4.82 -0.42 8.09
C LEU A 7 5.67 0.37 9.09
N THR A 8 6.96 0.04 9.12
CA THR A 8 7.96 0.79 9.88
C THR A 8 8.23 2.16 9.24
N ALA A 9 8.85 3.07 10.00
CA ALA A 9 9.25 4.37 9.48
C ALA A 9 10.24 4.25 8.31
N ASP A 10 11.15 3.28 8.35
CA ASP A 10 12.15 3.05 7.30
C ASP A 10 11.48 2.57 6.00
N GLU A 11 10.48 1.69 6.09
CA GLU A 11 9.68 1.24 4.95
C GLU A 11 8.86 2.38 4.35
N LEU A 12 8.22 3.20 5.19
CA LEU A 12 7.47 4.37 4.71
C LEU A 12 8.38 5.38 4.01
N GLU A 13 9.59 5.61 4.51
CA GLU A 13 10.57 6.48 3.86
C GLU A 13 11.06 5.88 2.53
N GLN A 14 11.26 4.56 2.47
CA GLN A 14 11.61 3.86 1.23
C GLN A 14 10.53 4.04 0.14
N TYR A 15 9.25 4.02 0.52
CA TYR A 15 8.13 4.10 -0.42
C TYR A 15 7.55 5.51 -0.58
N LYS A 16 8.15 6.55 0.02
CA LYS A 16 7.54 7.89 0.16
C LYS A 16 7.03 8.51 -1.14
N ASP A 17 7.74 8.30 -2.26
CA ASP A 17 7.39 8.86 -3.56
C ASP A 17 6.24 8.10 -4.24
N MET A 18 5.88 6.93 -3.70
CA MET A 18 4.79 6.08 -4.16
C MET A 18 3.55 6.21 -3.28
N ILE A 19 3.62 6.85 -2.11
CA ILE A 19 2.50 6.87 -1.17
C ILE A 19 1.31 7.66 -1.74
N VAL A 20 0.16 7.00 -1.77
CA VAL A 20 -1.14 7.61 -2.02
C VAL A 20 -1.73 8.06 -0.69
N TYR A 21 -1.93 9.37 -0.58
CA TYR A 21 -2.60 9.97 0.57
C TYR A 21 -4.10 10.11 0.32
N ALA A 22 -4.90 9.82 1.33
CA ALA A 22 -6.33 10.10 1.32
C ALA A 22 -6.70 10.94 2.54
N THR A 23 -7.63 11.86 2.35
CA THR A 23 -8.18 12.66 3.45
C THR A 23 -9.45 11.98 3.97
N ASP A 24 -9.46 11.67 5.25
CA ASP A 24 -10.64 11.19 5.97
C ASP A 24 -11.70 12.30 5.98
N SER A 25 -12.89 12.02 5.45
CA SER A 25 -13.95 13.01 5.33
C SER A 25 -14.62 13.38 6.65
N GLU A 26 -14.49 12.53 7.68
CA GLU A 26 -15.06 12.75 9.01
C GLU A 26 -14.09 13.54 9.89
N THR A 27 -12.80 13.19 9.89
CA THR A 27 -11.78 13.82 10.76
C THR A 27 -11.00 14.95 10.07
N GLY A 28 -10.97 14.98 8.74
CA GLY A 28 -10.15 15.90 7.95
C GLY A 28 -8.66 15.54 7.93
N GLU A 29 -8.28 14.42 8.53
CA GLU A 29 -6.88 13.98 8.60
C GLU A 29 -6.43 13.38 7.25
N THR A 30 -5.23 13.74 6.81
CA THR A 30 -4.64 13.18 5.58
C THR A 30 -3.65 12.09 5.95
N LEU A 31 -3.93 10.87 5.47
CA LEU A 31 -3.31 9.64 5.91
C LEU A 31 -2.70 8.89 4.71
N PRO A 32 -1.54 8.23 4.89
CA PRO A 32 -0.95 7.38 3.85
C PRO A 32 -1.77 6.09 3.75
N CYS A 33 -2.49 5.87 2.66
CA CYS A 33 -3.50 4.79 2.57
C CYS A 33 -3.15 3.67 1.58
N GLY A 34 -2.19 3.91 0.68
CA GLY A 34 -1.75 2.92 -0.29
C GLY A 34 -0.48 3.37 -1.00
N LEU A 35 -0.02 2.55 -1.94
CA LEU A 35 1.12 2.79 -2.81
C LEU A 35 0.66 2.79 -4.27
N GLU A 36 1.14 3.74 -5.03
CA GLU A 36 0.98 3.83 -6.46
C GLU A 36 2.08 3.00 -7.15
N LEU A 37 1.69 1.88 -7.73
CA LEU A 37 2.57 0.97 -8.46
C LEU A 37 2.49 1.26 -9.96
N ASN A 38 3.56 1.81 -10.52
CA ASN A 38 3.65 2.16 -11.94
C ASN A 38 4.47 1.16 -12.77
N ASP A 39 5.57 0.63 -12.22
CA ASP A 39 6.47 -0.34 -12.87
C ASP A 39 6.92 -1.44 -11.90
N ASN A 40 6.00 -2.00 -11.12
CA ASN A 40 6.32 -3.06 -10.16
C ASN A 40 6.57 -4.41 -10.89
N GLN A 41 7.66 -5.09 -10.53
CA GLN A 41 8.09 -6.34 -11.17
C GLN A 41 7.06 -7.46 -10.98
N TRP A 42 6.49 -7.59 -9.79
CA TRP A 42 5.45 -8.57 -9.50
C TRP A 42 4.23 -8.38 -10.42
N LEU A 43 3.77 -7.14 -10.64
CA LEU A 43 2.69 -6.87 -11.60
C LEU A 43 3.06 -7.28 -13.04
N SER A 44 4.31 -7.05 -13.43
CA SER A 44 4.83 -7.38 -14.77
C SER A 44 4.92 -8.89 -15.00
N ASP A 45 5.36 -9.64 -13.98
CA ASP A 45 5.59 -11.08 -14.07
C ASP A 45 4.29 -11.87 -14.27
N TYR A 46 3.20 -11.41 -13.66
CA TYR A 46 1.91 -12.08 -13.77
C TYR A 46 0.97 -11.47 -14.81
N GLY A 47 1.29 -10.28 -15.35
CA GLY A 47 0.56 -9.64 -16.45
C GLY A 47 -0.90 -9.31 -16.14
N TYR A 48 -1.26 -9.10 -14.87
CA TYR A 48 -2.66 -8.92 -14.46
C TYR A 48 -3.25 -7.57 -14.85
N TYR A 49 -2.42 -6.51 -14.91
CA TYR A 49 -2.90 -5.14 -15.05
C TYR A 49 -2.05 -4.35 -16.04
N THR A 50 -2.71 -3.47 -16.79
CA THR A 50 -2.05 -2.43 -17.58
C THR A 50 -2.28 -1.08 -16.92
N GLY A 51 -1.20 -0.32 -16.70
CA GLY A 51 -1.25 1.01 -16.07
C GLY A 51 -1.02 0.99 -14.56
N THR A 52 -1.34 2.12 -13.92
CA THR A 52 -1.09 2.37 -12.51
C THR A 52 -2.04 1.60 -11.59
N VAL A 53 -1.51 0.91 -10.60
CA VAL A 53 -2.28 0.19 -9.57
C VAL A 53 -2.09 0.85 -8.22
N CYS A 54 -3.18 1.16 -7.52
CA CYS A 54 -3.12 1.52 -6.10
C CYS A 54 -3.18 0.24 -5.26
N PHE A 55 -2.14 0.02 -4.45
CA PHE A 55 -1.98 -1.17 -3.63
C PHE A 55 -1.92 -0.80 -2.14
N GLY A 56 -2.68 -1.48 -1.30
CA GLY A 56 -2.75 -1.18 0.12
C GLY A 56 -3.33 -2.33 0.93
N ILE A 57 -3.37 -2.15 2.25
CA ILE A 57 -3.85 -3.17 3.19
C ILE A 57 -5.30 -2.84 3.57
N ALA A 58 -6.22 -3.75 3.24
CA ALA A 58 -7.63 -3.56 3.53
C ALA A 58 -7.89 -3.55 5.04
N TYR A 59 -8.61 -2.53 5.52
CA TYR A 59 -8.94 -2.38 6.94
C TYR A 59 -9.71 -3.58 7.51
N ALA A 60 -10.68 -4.08 6.75
CA ALA A 60 -11.56 -5.17 7.13
C ALA A 60 -10.99 -6.56 6.80
N ALA A 61 -9.68 -6.68 6.56
CA ALA A 61 -9.07 -7.99 6.35
C ALA A 61 -9.24 -8.86 7.61
N ASP A 62 -9.90 -10.02 7.45
CA ASP A 62 -10.11 -10.98 8.54
C ASP A 62 -8.79 -11.52 9.11
N ASN A 63 -7.77 -11.65 8.26
CA ASN A 63 -6.41 -12.01 8.65
C ASN A 63 -5.43 -10.89 8.27
N LYS A 64 -5.17 -10.01 9.25
CA LYS A 64 -4.30 -8.84 9.06
C LYS A 64 -2.84 -9.22 8.83
N GLU A 65 -2.32 -10.21 9.55
CA GLU A 65 -0.92 -10.66 9.41
C GLU A 65 -0.66 -11.15 7.98
N ASN A 66 -1.54 -12.00 7.44
CA ASN A 66 -1.41 -12.46 6.05
C ASN A 66 -1.51 -11.32 5.03
N ALA A 67 -2.31 -10.29 5.30
CA ALA A 67 -2.43 -9.13 4.41
C ALA A 67 -1.14 -8.30 4.39
N VAL A 68 -0.49 -8.14 5.56
CA VAL A 68 0.83 -7.49 5.68
C VAL A 68 1.91 -8.34 5.01
N ASP A 69 1.91 -9.65 5.23
CA ASP A 69 2.88 -10.56 4.59
C ASP A 69 2.74 -10.55 3.06
N PHE A 70 1.51 -10.54 2.55
CA PHE A 70 1.28 -10.41 1.11
C PHE A 70 1.73 -9.04 0.59
N PHE A 71 1.51 -7.97 1.36
CA PHE A 71 2.01 -6.64 1.01
C PHE A 71 3.54 -6.66 0.86
N HIS A 72 4.28 -7.22 1.82
CA HIS A 72 5.73 -7.35 1.72
C HIS A 72 6.18 -8.28 0.59
N TYR A 73 5.40 -9.31 0.26
CA TYR A 73 5.70 -10.17 -0.88
C TYR A 73 5.58 -9.45 -2.23
N VAL A 74 4.60 -8.56 -2.40
CA VAL A 74 4.45 -7.75 -3.64
C VAL A 74 5.52 -6.64 -3.75
N MET A 75 6.00 -6.14 -2.60
CA MET A 75 6.95 -5.03 -2.55
C MET A 75 8.44 -5.44 -2.59
N ASN A 76 8.76 -6.73 -2.46
CA ASN A 76 10.11 -7.31 -2.62
C ASN A 76 10.37 -7.78 -4.06
#